data_AF-A0A1T4LHF1-F1
#
_entry.id   AF-A0A1T4LHF1-F1
#
_cell.length_a   1.000
_cell.length_b   1.000
_cell.length_c   1.000
_cell.angle_alpha   90.00
_cell.angle_beta   90.00
_cell.angle_gamma   90.00
#
_symmetry.space_group_name_H-M   'P 1'
#
loop_
_entity.id
_entity.type
_entity.pdbx_description
1 polymer ?
#
loop_
_entity_poly.entity_id
_entity_poly.type
_entity_poly.pdbx_seq_one_letter_code
_entity_poly.pdbx_strand_id
1 'polypeptide(L)'
;MLKQRLAVAATIVGLGALLAIPSLAAPKAKPAAKPANDGREQCYMCHSEVKALKEASKHAALACSVCHDKTKEHLANPGPDTRPVTKLDPAVCGSCHKNQYQSFFTPHYPDGGSRKEKGVPTGRSPMQDKLLAGHGFTFEHAEPRGHAFMVVDQFAVDRFQGGRYQFKGGWKNYDKVGKTWDVLEDKGASAKLTETAMAGNPTCIQCKTSDLILKWKYLGEKGGKFDRTSNVNDVMKDVHNPVGCIECHDPHGTQPRVIRDALIAAIDKDPAKNIFAKNGKTDLKVVSFRDGFRKIGVMEKTDSRMMCAQCHVEYNCNPGTQWSDGKPVTFASDRTNHFPLKNAKEILAHYKQLDFFDFKHAITGARLIKLQHPETETYAGSVHDKAGVQCHQCHMPKLKGKDGKPYSTHGVVKPINMAKESCISCHKDSSVEKAKWQIDTIRNYTKGKMRKAEYWLGQLIDTYLVASRAGVAPAVLDQARAKHEEAHVLWEYWTAENSDGFHNPSLARETLTGSIAASKAGVKILNDALAVANKKEEPKK
;
A
#
# COMPACT_ATOMS: atom_id res chain seq x y z
N MET A 1 -52.29 12.04 -60.58
CA MET A 1 -53.00 11.15 -61.53
C MET A 1 -52.09 10.01 -61.92
N LEU A 2 -52.69 8.83 -62.01
CA LEU A 2 -52.16 7.50 -62.27
C LEU A 2 -51.59 7.36 -63.69
N LYS A 3 -50.52 6.55 -63.89
CA LYS A 3 -50.40 5.42 -64.85
C LYS A 3 -48.94 5.18 -65.30
N GLN A 4 -48.37 4.04 -64.90
CA GLN A 4 -48.14 2.79 -65.67
C GLN A 4 -46.76 2.78 -66.36
N ARG A 5 -45.78 2.04 -65.82
CA ARG A 5 -45.46 0.62 -66.09
C ARG A 5 -45.10 0.33 -67.55
N LEU A 6 -43.82 0.04 -67.78
CA LEU A 6 -43.35 -0.89 -68.79
C LEU A 6 -42.16 -1.65 -68.23
N ALA A 7 -42.30 -2.96 -68.17
CA ALA A 7 -41.27 -3.91 -67.77
C ALA A 7 -40.40 -4.24 -68.98
N VAL A 8 -39.09 -4.34 -68.78
CA VAL A 8 -38.19 -5.10 -69.66
C VAL A 8 -37.31 -5.95 -68.75
N ALA A 9 -37.40 -7.26 -68.96
CA ALA A 9 -36.55 -8.26 -68.34
C ALA A 9 -35.15 -8.21 -68.95
N ALA A 10 -34.11 -8.30 -68.13
CA ALA A 10 -32.78 -8.68 -68.57
C ALA A 10 -32.19 -9.69 -67.58
N THR A 11 -31.94 -10.87 -68.12
CA THR A 11 -31.41 -12.08 -67.50
C THR A 11 -29.95 -11.94 -67.07
N ILE A 12 -29.64 -12.72 -66.04
CA ILE A 12 -28.38 -12.88 -65.31
C ILE A 12 -27.24 -13.41 -66.19
N VAL A 13 -26.08 -12.76 -66.13
CA VAL A 13 -24.72 -13.34 -66.13
C VAL A 13 -23.88 -12.35 -65.30
N GLY A 14 -23.32 -12.63 -64.12
CA GLY A 14 -22.65 -13.83 -63.67
C GLY A 14 -21.13 -13.60 -63.64
N LEU A 15 -20.63 -12.64 -62.84
CA LEU A 15 -19.21 -12.56 -62.47
C LEU A 15 -19.06 -11.98 -61.06
N GLY A 16 -19.04 -12.87 -60.06
CA GLY A 16 -18.66 -12.54 -58.69
C GLY A 16 -17.15 -12.56 -58.54
N ALA A 17 -16.52 -11.38 -58.50
CA ALA A 17 -15.18 -11.22 -57.95
C ALA A 17 -15.32 -10.85 -56.46
N LEU A 18 -15.37 -11.87 -55.61
CA LEU A 18 -15.23 -11.71 -54.15
C LEU A 18 -13.77 -11.35 -53.84
N LEU A 19 -13.55 -10.08 -53.50
CA LEU A 19 -12.33 -9.60 -52.85
C LEU A 19 -12.16 -10.37 -51.53
N ALA A 20 -11.18 -11.28 -51.49
CA ALA A 20 -10.80 -12.01 -50.30
C ALA A 20 -10.14 -11.05 -49.29
N ILE A 21 -10.90 -10.65 -48.27
CA ILE A 21 -10.34 -10.07 -47.05
C ILE A 21 -9.59 -11.19 -46.34
N PRO A 22 -8.27 -11.08 -46.08
CA PRO A 22 -7.57 -12.10 -45.31
C PRO A 22 -8.13 -12.06 -43.88
N SER A 23 -8.91 -13.08 -43.52
CA SER A 23 -9.30 -13.30 -42.14
C SER A 23 -8.03 -13.50 -41.33
N LEU A 24 -7.71 -12.56 -40.44
CA LEU A 24 -6.78 -12.80 -39.33
C LEU A 24 -7.41 -13.87 -38.45
N ALA A 25 -7.17 -15.13 -38.79
CA ALA A 25 -7.49 -16.25 -37.95
C ALA A 25 -6.76 -16.05 -36.62
N ALA A 26 -7.52 -16.09 -35.52
CA ALA A 26 -6.93 -16.19 -34.19
C ALA A 26 -5.91 -17.34 -34.19
N PRO A 27 -4.70 -17.15 -33.62
CA PRO A 27 -3.72 -18.22 -33.59
C PRO A 27 -4.36 -19.44 -32.91
N LYS A 28 -4.39 -20.57 -33.62
CA LYS A 28 -4.83 -21.85 -33.05
C LYS A 28 -4.10 -22.04 -31.72
N ALA A 29 -4.86 -22.18 -30.64
CA ALA A 29 -4.32 -22.48 -29.32
C ALA A 29 -3.40 -23.70 -29.46
N LYS A 30 -2.15 -23.57 -29.02
CA LYS A 30 -1.27 -24.73 -28.87
C LYS A 30 -2.01 -25.77 -28.02
N PRO A 31 -1.92 -27.07 -28.34
CA PRO A 31 -2.46 -28.11 -27.47
C PRO A 31 -1.97 -27.88 -26.05
N ALA A 32 -2.89 -27.90 -25.08
CA ALA A 32 -2.53 -27.81 -23.67
C ALA A 32 -1.45 -28.86 -23.40
N ALA A 33 -0.31 -28.42 -22.82
CA ALA A 33 0.75 -29.34 -22.44
C ALA A 33 0.13 -30.45 -21.57
N LYS A 34 0.45 -31.71 -21.86
CA LYS A 34 -0.04 -32.83 -21.05
C LYS A 34 0.29 -32.55 -19.58
N PRO A 35 -0.67 -32.61 -18.66
CA PRO A 35 -0.41 -32.41 -17.24
C PRO A 35 0.71 -33.33 -16.77
N ALA A 36 1.57 -32.84 -15.87
CA ALA A 36 2.51 -33.72 -15.19
C ALA A 36 1.72 -34.85 -14.50
N ASN A 37 2.13 -36.11 -14.68
CA ASN A 37 1.59 -37.23 -13.92
C ASN A 37 2.18 -37.20 -12.49
N ASP A 38 1.63 -36.33 -11.65
CA ASP A 38 2.13 -36.02 -10.31
C ASP A 38 1.17 -36.45 -9.18
N GLY A 39 0.16 -37.25 -9.49
CA GLY A 39 -0.84 -37.73 -8.53
C GLY A 39 -1.83 -36.66 -8.03
N ARG A 40 -1.87 -35.46 -8.64
CA ARG A 40 -2.75 -34.34 -8.19
C ARG A 40 -4.23 -34.68 -8.03
N GLU A 41 -4.75 -35.65 -8.77
CA GLU A 41 -6.17 -36.04 -8.67
C GLU A 41 -6.49 -36.49 -7.24
N GLN A 42 -5.54 -37.13 -6.55
CA GLN A 42 -5.71 -37.50 -5.14
C GLN A 42 -5.81 -36.26 -4.25
N CYS A 43 -5.00 -35.23 -4.52
CA CYS A 43 -5.05 -33.95 -3.80
C CYS A 43 -6.38 -33.23 -4.05
N TYR A 44 -6.89 -33.27 -5.28
CA TYR A 44 -8.12 -32.60 -5.69
C TYR A 44 -9.39 -33.16 -5.04
N MET A 45 -9.37 -34.40 -4.54
CA MET A 45 -10.47 -34.95 -3.76
C MET A 45 -10.72 -34.16 -2.46
N CYS A 46 -9.68 -33.56 -1.87
CA CYS A 46 -9.76 -32.79 -0.63
C CYS A 46 -9.58 -31.27 -0.83
N HIS A 47 -9.00 -30.85 -1.96
CA HIS A 47 -8.65 -29.44 -2.23
C HIS A 47 -9.41 -28.89 -3.45
N SER A 48 -10.73 -28.88 -3.35
CA SER A 48 -11.62 -28.50 -4.46
C SER A 48 -11.41 -27.06 -4.95
N GLU A 49 -11.09 -26.12 -4.06
CA GLU A 49 -10.80 -24.73 -4.39
C GLU A 49 -9.50 -24.61 -5.18
N VAL A 50 -8.49 -25.42 -4.84
CA VAL A 50 -7.22 -25.47 -5.57
C VAL A 50 -7.42 -26.08 -6.95
N LYS A 51 -8.24 -27.13 -7.06
CA LYS A 51 -8.65 -27.72 -8.35
C LYS A 51 -9.28 -26.64 -9.25
N ALA A 52 -10.30 -25.95 -8.73
CA ALA A 52 -11.03 -24.92 -9.45
C ALA A 52 -10.14 -23.77 -9.93
N LEU A 53 -9.11 -23.40 -9.16
CA LEU A 53 -8.14 -22.39 -9.58
C LEU A 53 -7.16 -22.94 -10.64
N LYS A 54 -6.65 -24.16 -10.46
CA LYS A 54 -5.49 -24.68 -11.20
C LYS A 54 -5.81 -25.24 -12.59
N GLU A 55 -6.94 -25.93 -12.76
CA GLU A 55 -7.20 -26.70 -13.99
C GLU A 55 -7.26 -25.83 -15.25
N ALA A 56 -7.83 -24.63 -15.15
CA ALA A 56 -7.95 -23.69 -16.26
C ALA A 56 -6.77 -22.71 -16.37
N SER A 57 -5.69 -22.91 -15.61
CA SER A 57 -4.63 -21.90 -15.44
C SER A 57 -3.41 -22.12 -16.32
N LYS A 58 -2.55 -21.09 -16.40
CA LYS A 58 -1.23 -21.22 -17.05
C LYS A 58 -0.27 -22.11 -16.26
N HIS A 59 -0.58 -22.41 -15.00
CA HIS A 59 0.13 -23.38 -14.18
C HIS A 59 -0.57 -24.75 -14.15
N ALA A 60 -1.57 -25.01 -15.00
CA ALA A 60 -2.23 -26.30 -15.08
C ALA A 60 -1.21 -27.43 -15.23
N ALA A 61 -0.22 -27.32 -16.12
CA ALA A 61 0.79 -28.37 -16.30
C ALA A 61 1.85 -28.46 -15.19
N LEU A 62 2.02 -27.43 -14.35
CA LEU A 62 3.07 -27.37 -13.32
C LEU A 62 2.82 -28.43 -12.22
N ALA A 63 3.83 -29.19 -11.83
CA ALA A 63 3.68 -30.21 -10.80
C ALA A 63 3.51 -29.61 -9.40
N CYS A 64 2.69 -30.22 -8.54
CA CYS A 64 2.49 -29.75 -7.16
C CYS A 64 3.80 -29.75 -6.34
N SER A 65 4.71 -30.70 -6.63
CA SER A 65 6.01 -30.86 -5.96
C SER A 65 6.97 -29.68 -6.15
N VAL A 66 6.72 -28.82 -7.15
CA VAL A 66 7.49 -27.59 -7.36
C VAL A 66 7.39 -26.69 -6.13
N CYS A 67 6.20 -26.61 -5.52
CA CYS A 67 5.93 -25.74 -4.38
C CYS A 67 5.64 -26.49 -3.08
N HIS A 68 5.32 -27.79 -3.13
CA HIS A 68 4.95 -28.57 -1.96
C HIS A 68 5.85 -29.78 -1.75
N ASP A 69 6.40 -29.94 -0.55
CA ASP A 69 7.11 -31.14 -0.11
C ASP A 69 6.34 -31.86 0.99
N LYS A 70 6.79 -33.07 1.34
CA LYS A 70 6.17 -33.95 2.35
C LYS A 70 4.69 -34.27 2.07
N THR A 71 4.33 -34.32 0.79
CA THR A 71 2.95 -34.57 0.35
C THR A 71 2.55 -36.04 0.53
N LYS A 72 3.51 -36.97 0.52
CA LYS A 72 3.24 -38.41 0.71
C LYS A 72 2.80 -38.71 2.14
N GLU A 73 3.49 -38.14 3.12
CA GLU A 73 3.15 -38.23 4.54
C GLU A 73 1.78 -37.61 4.82
N HIS A 74 1.50 -36.46 4.19
CA HIS A 74 0.20 -35.82 4.26
C HIS A 74 -0.93 -36.69 3.70
N LEU A 75 -0.74 -37.25 2.50
CA LEU A 75 -1.73 -38.09 1.84
C LEU A 75 -2.00 -39.38 2.64
N ALA A 76 -0.98 -39.95 3.28
CA ALA A 76 -1.12 -41.18 4.08
C ALA A 76 -1.91 -40.96 5.38
N ASN A 77 -1.80 -39.79 6.01
CA ASN A 77 -2.51 -39.47 7.24
C ASN A 77 -2.84 -37.96 7.31
N PRO A 78 -3.89 -37.48 6.63
CA PRO A 78 -4.17 -36.04 6.55
C PRO A 78 -4.49 -35.43 7.92
N GLY A 79 -3.64 -34.52 8.41
CA GLY A 79 -3.84 -33.87 9.70
C GLY A 79 -2.86 -32.72 9.97
N PRO A 80 -2.99 -32.05 11.14
CA PRO A 80 -2.09 -30.97 11.55
C PRO A 80 -0.61 -31.37 11.60
N ASP A 81 -0.33 -32.61 12.01
CA ASP A 81 1.04 -33.12 12.21
C ASP A 81 1.73 -33.53 10.90
N THR A 82 0.96 -33.77 9.85
CA THR A 82 1.45 -34.18 8.52
C THR A 82 1.27 -33.09 7.47
N ARG A 83 1.05 -31.83 7.88
CA ARG A 83 0.86 -30.72 6.94
C ARG A 83 2.04 -30.66 5.93
N PRO A 84 1.76 -30.53 4.63
CA PRO A 84 2.81 -30.46 3.64
C PRO A 84 3.62 -29.18 3.83
N VAL A 85 4.92 -29.26 3.53
CA VAL A 85 5.77 -28.07 3.50
C VAL A 85 5.41 -27.27 2.25
N THR A 86 5.16 -25.97 2.40
CA THR A 86 4.91 -25.07 1.27
C THR A 86 6.09 -24.12 1.10
N LYS A 87 6.73 -24.15 -0.07
CA LYS A 87 7.87 -23.32 -0.42
C LYS A 87 7.37 -21.92 -0.84
N LEU A 88 7.50 -20.96 0.06
CA LEU A 88 7.10 -19.56 -0.18
C LEU A 88 8.25 -18.66 -0.67
N ASP A 89 9.46 -19.22 -0.76
CA ASP A 89 10.65 -18.52 -1.24
C ASP A 89 10.43 -18.00 -2.69
N PRO A 90 10.56 -16.67 -2.94
CA PRO A 90 10.38 -16.11 -4.28
C PRO A 90 11.30 -16.71 -5.35
N ALA A 91 12.45 -17.30 -4.97
CA ALA A 91 13.35 -17.99 -5.89
C ALA A 91 12.69 -19.21 -6.56
N VAL A 92 11.68 -19.83 -5.94
CA VAL A 92 10.88 -20.89 -6.56
C VAL A 92 10.20 -20.37 -7.82
N CYS A 93 9.58 -19.19 -7.74
CA CYS A 93 8.99 -18.52 -8.90
C CYS A 93 10.09 -18.07 -9.87
N GLY A 94 11.22 -17.57 -9.36
CA GLY A 94 12.37 -17.13 -10.14
C GLY A 94 13.02 -18.21 -11.00
N SER A 95 12.84 -19.49 -10.67
CA SER A 95 13.31 -20.61 -11.50
C SER A 95 12.72 -20.60 -12.92
N CYS A 96 11.45 -20.18 -13.05
CA CYS A 96 10.73 -20.04 -14.33
C CYS A 96 10.55 -18.58 -14.78
N HIS A 97 10.54 -17.63 -13.84
CA HIS A 97 10.26 -16.21 -14.08
C HIS A 97 11.48 -15.33 -13.78
N LYS A 98 12.62 -15.66 -14.41
CA LYS A 98 13.93 -15.07 -14.11
C LYS A 98 13.96 -13.55 -14.21
N ASN A 99 13.42 -12.96 -15.29
CA ASN A 99 13.45 -11.51 -15.51
C ASN A 99 12.66 -10.76 -14.42
N GLN A 100 11.47 -11.25 -14.07
CA GLN A 100 10.64 -10.70 -13.01
C GLN A 100 11.37 -10.79 -11.66
N TYR A 101 11.83 -11.98 -11.29
CA TYR A 101 12.55 -12.21 -10.04
C TYR A 101 13.81 -11.33 -9.91
N GLN A 102 14.66 -11.31 -10.95
CA GLN A 102 15.89 -10.52 -10.93
C GLN A 102 15.59 -9.02 -10.83
N SER A 103 14.61 -8.52 -11.60
CA SER A 103 14.23 -7.11 -11.53
C SER A 103 13.69 -6.71 -10.14
N PHE A 104 12.93 -7.58 -9.47
CA PHE A 104 12.41 -7.31 -8.10
C PHE A 104 13.54 -7.10 -7.09
N PHE A 105 14.59 -7.92 -7.16
CA PHE A 105 15.74 -7.85 -6.24
C PHE A 105 16.84 -6.89 -6.70
N THR A 106 16.70 -6.21 -7.84
CA THR A 106 17.70 -5.24 -8.31
C THR A 106 17.56 -3.94 -7.52
N PRO A 107 18.59 -3.51 -6.76
CA PRO A 107 18.57 -2.21 -6.12
C PRO A 107 18.70 -1.09 -7.16
N HIS A 108 17.99 0.01 -6.94
CA HIS A 108 18.02 1.19 -7.82
C HIS A 108 18.96 2.25 -7.25
N TYR A 109 20.22 2.27 -7.66
CA TYR A 109 21.18 3.31 -7.27
C TYR A 109 21.17 4.51 -8.24
N PRO A 110 21.44 5.74 -7.77
CA PRO A 110 21.58 6.14 -6.37
C PRO A 110 20.23 6.45 -5.69
N ASP A 111 19.15 6.61 -6.45
CA ASP A 111 17.91 7.24 -6.00
C ASP A 111 17.02 6.37 -5.07
N GLY A 112 17.34 5.10 -4.85
CA GLY A 112 16.44 4.13 -4.23
C GLY A 112 17.07 3.26 -3.15
N GLY A 113 18.09 3.72 -2.41
CA GLY A 113 18.85 2.85 -1.50
C GLY A 113 19.30 3.41 -0.14
N SER A 114 19.13 4.71 0.15
CA SER A 114 19.67 5.33 1.38
C SER A 114 18.63 5.51 2.50
N ARG A 115 19.08 5.42 3.76
CA ARG A 115 18.29 5.62 4.99
C ARG A 115 18.00 7.11 5.22
N LYS A 116 17.28 7.74 4.29
CA LYS A 116 17.08 9.18 4.25
C LYS A 116 15.92 9.62 5.15
N GLU A 117 16.23 10.17 6.32
CA GLU A 117 15.23 10.70 7.25
C GLU A 117 14.33 11.77 6.62
N LYS A 118 13.01 11.71 6.88
CA LYS A 118 12.05 12.68 6.36
C LYS A 118 11.99 13.96 7.19
N GLY A 119 12.30 13.89 8.49
CA GLY A 119 12.25 14.98 9.47
C GLY A 119 13.34 16.05 9.34
N VAL A 120 14.29 15.91 8.40
CA VAL A 120 15.40 16.88 8.24
C VAL A 120 15.04 18.04 7.30
N PRO A 121 15.79 19.17 7.30
CA PRO A 121 15.50 20.34 6.45
C PRO A 121 15.41 20.05 4.94
N THR A 122 16.14 19.04 4.45
CA THR A 122 16.11 18.57 3.04
C THR A 122 15.17 17.38 2.81
N GLY A 123 14.51 16.91 3.86
CA GLY A 123 13.56 15.81 3.85
C GLY A 123 12.17 16.22 3.42
N ARG A 124 11.22 15.26 3.45
CA ARG A 124 9.84 15.51 3.03
C ARG A 124 9.03 16.30 4.07
N SER A 125 9.46 16.30 5.33
CA SER A 125 8.75 16.92 6.46
C SER A 125 9.68 17.60 7.48
N PRO A 126 10.40 18.67 7.13
CA PRO A 126 11.28 19.43 8.03
C PRO A 126 10.81 19.77 9.46
N MET A 127 9.50 19.88 9.74
CA MET A 127 8.98 20.09 11.09
C MET A 127 8.34 18.83 11.71
N GLN A 128 8.68 17.64 11.20
CA GLN A 128 8.05 16.36 11.61
C GLN A 128 8.06 16.16 13.13
N ASP A 129 9.20 16.40 13.79
CA ASP A 129 9.33 16.12 15.23
C ASP A 129 8.43 17.02 16.08
N LYS A 130 8.27 18.28 15.68
CA LYS A 130 7.34 19.20 16.37
C LYS A 130 5.89 18.77 16.13
N LEU A 131 5.53 18.48 14.87
CA LEU A 131 4.13 18.26 14.48
C LEU A 131 3.63 16.87 14.85
N LEU A 132 4.52 15.88 14.98
CA LEU A 132 4.20 14.52 15.42
C LEU A 132 4.61 14.26 16.87
N ALA A 133 4.89 15.32 17.65
CA ALA A 133 5.38 15.19 19.02
C ALA A 133 4.46 14.27 19.85
N GLY A 134 5.04 13.23 20.43
CA GLY A 134 4.32 12.18 21.17
C GLY A 134 4.05 10.90 20.36
N HIS A 135 4.42 10.85 19.08
CA HIS A 135 4.28 9.65 18.26
C HIS A 135 5.61 8.96 17.98
N GLY A 136 5.63 7.62 17.89
CA GLY A 136 6.84 6.83 17.66
C GLY A 136 7.55 7.07 16.32
N PHE A 137 6.99 7.87 15.41
CA PHE A 137 7.63 8.20 14.13
C PHE A 137 8.67 9.32 14.26
N THR A 138 8.74 10.02 15.40
CA THR A 138 9.79 11.01 15.69
C THR A 138 11.13 10.37 16.05
N PHE A 139 11.17 9.05 16.31
CA PHE A 139 12.43 8.34 16.52
C PHE A 139 13.15 8.10 15.19
N GLU A 140 12.42 7.64 14.17
CA GLU A 140 12.92 7.54 12.81
C GLU A 140 11.77 7.39 11.83
N HIS A 141 11.84 8.12 10.71
CA HIS A 141 10.98 7.94 9.56
C HIS A 141 11.72 8.21 8.24
N ALA A 142 12.50 7.22 7.79
CA ALA A 142 13.13 7.27 6.48
C ALA A 142 12.14 7.26 5.30
N GLU A 143 12.54 7.88 4.18
CA GLU A 143 11.91 7.73 2.86
C GLU A 143 11.97 6.26 2.39
N PRO A 144 10.97 5.78 1.63
CA PRO A 144 10.97 4.40 1.16
C PRO A 144 12.07 4.14 0.14
N ARG A 145 12.59 2.91 0.15
CA ARG A 145 13.50 2.35 -0.86
C ARG A 145 12.92 1.09 -1.51
N GLY A 146 13.70 0.42 -2.34
CA GLY A 146 13.23 -0.74 -3.13
C GLY A 146 12.55 -1.84 -2.31
N HIS A 147 11.55 -2.50 -2.90
CA HIS A 147 10.75 -3.52 -2.24
C HIS A 147 11.54 -4.71 -1.68
N ALA A 148 12.70 -5.04 -2.26
CA ALA A 148 13.60 -6.06 -1.74
C ALA A 148 14.08 -5.79 -0.30
N PHE A 149 14.03 -4.53 0.16
CA PHE A 149 14.49 -4.13 1.49
C PHE A 149 13.39 -4.06 2.54
N MET A 150 12.11 -4.19 2.16
CA MET A 150 11.01 -3.75 3.02
C MET A 150 10.93 -4.48 4.38
N VAL A 151 11.36 -5.74 4.45
CA VAL A 151 11.42 -6.47 5.72
C VAL A 151 12.63 -6.07 6.53
N VAL A 152 13.82 -6.02 5.91
CA VAL A 152 15.05 -5.70 6.63
C VAL A 152 15.02 -4.28 7.17
N ASP A 153 14.46 -3.34 6.41
CA ASP A 153 14.22 -1.97 6.86
C ASP A 153 13.20 -1.91 7.99
N GLN A 154 12.08 -2.62 7.85
CA GLN A 154 11.05 -2.64 8.90
C GLN A 154 11.62 -3.14 10.22
N PHE A 155 12.53 -4.11 10.18
CA PHE A 155 13.09 -4.72 11.39
C PHE A 155 14.19 -3.86 12.01
N ALA A 156 15.02 -3.23 11.16
CA ALA A 156 16.17 -2.44 11.58
C ALA A 156 15.84 -0.98 11.89
N VAL A 157 14.67 -0.48 11.49
CA VAL A 157 14.26 0.91 11.78
C VAL A 157 14.11 1.14 13.27
N ASP A 158 14.61 2.28 13.74
CA ASP A 158 14.82 2.59 15.15
C ASP A 158 13.50 2.70 15.91
N ARG A 159 12.39 3.00 15.21
CA ARG A 159 11.05 3.00 15.80
C ARG A 159 10.43 1.61 16.05
N PHE A 160 10.99 0.52 15.52
CA PHE A 160 10.28 -0.76 15.47
C PHE A 160 10.51 -1.66 16.68
N GLN A 161 11.76 -2.08 16.97
CA GLN A 161 12.07 -3.02 18.06
C GLN A 161 13.34 -2.61 18.82
N GLY A 162 13.46 -1.35 19.21
CA GLY A 162 14.49 -0.91 20.16
C GLY A 162 15.93 -1.05 19.68
N GLY A 163 16.16 -1.13 18.36
CA GLY A 163 17.47 -1.42 17.78
C GLY A 163 17.93 -2.88 17.90
N ARG A 164 17.05 -3.81 18.29
CA ARG A 164 17.37 -5.24 18.45
C ARG A 164 17.89 -5.91 17.19
N TYR A 165 17.36 -5.55 16.02
CA TYR A 165 17.71 -6.16 14.75
C TYR A 165 18.59 -5.22 13.95
N GLN A 166 19.77 -5.69 13.53
CA GLN A 166 20.78 -4.86 12.88
C GLN A 166 21.36 -5.57 11.65
N PHE A 167 21.91 -4.81 10.71
CA PHE A 167 22.55 -5.36 9.52
C PHE A 167 23.85 -6.10 9.90
N LYS A 168 23.98 -7.35 9.44
CA LYS A 168 25.23 -8.11 9.53
C LYS A 168 26.32 -7.39 8.73
N GLY A 169 27.45 -7.07 9.37
CA GLY A 169 28.51 -6.27 8.75
C GLY A 169 28.25 -4.75 8.77
N GLY A 170 27.21 -4.31 9.49
CA GLY A 170 26.89 -2.90 9.70
C GLY A 170 26.60 -2.15 8.40
N TRP A 171 27.00 -0.89 8.36
CA TRP A 171 26.71 0.04 7.25
C TRP A 171 27.23 -0.41 5.89
N LYS A 172 28.28 -1.23 5.83
CA LYS A 172 28.85 -1.75 4.57
C LYS A 172 27.89 -2.65 3.80
N ASN A 173 26.93 -3.26 4.49
CA ASN A 173 25.98 -4.22 3.91
C ASN A 173 24.54 -3.68 3.93
N TYR A 174 24.35 -2.36 4.09
CA TYR A 174 23.02 -1.76 4.17
C TYR A 174 22.21 -1.93 2.89
N ASP A 175 22.88 -2.15 1.76
CA ASP A 175 22.31 -2.38 0.44
C ASP A 175 22.16 -3.86 0.07
N LYS A 176 22.48 -4.77 1.01
CA LYS A 176 22.33 -6.21 0.80
C LYS A 176 20.85 -6.60 0.74
N VAL A 177 20.48 -7.25 -0.36
CA VAL A 177 19.16 -7.87 -0.56
C VAL A 177 19.23 -9.39 -0.36
N GLY A 178 18.09 -10.02 -0.12
CA GLY A 178 17.97 -11.47 -0.02
C GLY A 178 17.08 -11.89 1.14
N LYS A 179 17.37 -13.06 1.70
CA LYS A 179 16.62 -13.55 2.86
C LYS A 179 16.91 -12.70 4.08
N THR A 180 15.88 -12.41 4.86
CA THR A 180 15.93 -11.54 6.04
C THR A 180 17.09 -11.89 6.97
N TRP A 181 17.24 -13.17 7.32
CA TRP A 181 18.24 -13.64 8.27
C TRP A 181 19.63 -13.87 7.67
N ASP A 182 19.80 -13.74 6.35
CA ASP A 182 21.11 -13.65 5.71
C ASP A 182 21.66 -12.21 5.74
N VAL A 183 20.78 -11.24 5.98
CA VAL A 183 21.07 -9.80 5.99
C VAL A 183 21.11 -9.24 7.41
N LEU A 184 20.18 -9.65 8.27
CA LEU A 184 20.05 -9.15 9.64
C LEU A 184 20.55 -10.15 10.68
N GLU A 185 21.01 -9.61 11.80
CA GLU A 185 21.25 -10.32 13.05
C GLU A 185 20.30 -9.85 14.15
N ASP A 186 19.93 -10.76 15.04
CA ASP A 186 19.21 -10.46 16.29
C ASP A 186 20.24 -10.27 17.41
N LYS A 187 20.34 -9.05 17.96
CA LYS A 187 21.27 -8.71 19.06
C LYS A 187 20.78 -9.20 20.44
N GLY A 188 19.61 -9.85 20.50
CA GLY A 188 19.01 -10.37 21.72
C GLY A 188 18.10 -9.36 22.43
N ALA A 189 17.30 -9.85 23.38
CA ALA A 189 16.31 -9.03 24.08
C ALA A 189 16.90 -7.95 25.01
N SER A 190 18.18 -8.06 25.36
CA SER A 190 18.92 -7.06 26.13
C SER A 190 19.41 -5.89 25.28
N ALA A 191 19.44 -6.03 23.95
CA ALA A 191 19.84 -4.95 23.06
C ALA A 191 18.78 -3.84 23.07
N LYS A 192 19.20 -2.67 23.55
CA LYS A 192 18.38 -1.46 23.61
C LYS A 192 19.26 -0.28 23.24
N LEU A 193 19.08 0.23 22.03
CA LEU A 193 19.72 1.47 21.64
C LEU A 193 18.93 2.64 22.25
N THR A 194 19.63 3.69 22.67
CA THR A 194 18.99 4.96 23.03
C THR A 194 18.33 5.58 21.79
N GLU A 195 17.33 6.44 21.98
CA GLU A 195 16.58 7.06 20.88
C GLU A 195 15.94 6.04 19.92
N THR A 196 15.37 4.98 20.49
CA THR A 196 14.59 3.98 19.74
C THR A 196 13.22 3.73 20.38
N ALA A 197 12.29 3.13 19.62
CA ALA A 197 10.96 2.75 20.09
C ALA A 197 10.64 1.28 19.80
N MET A 198 9.57 0.80 20.44
CA MET A 198 9.05 -0.57 20.30
C MET A 198 7.65 -0.57 19.66
N ALA A 199 7.46 0.16 18.56
CA ALA A 199 6.16 0.23 17.88
C ALA A 199 5.81 -1.03 17.07
N GLY A 200 6.75 -1.97 16.95
CA GLY A 200 6.57 -3.16 16.14
C GLY A 200 5.50 -4.10 16.66
N ASN A 201 4.70 -4.63 15.74
CA ASN A 201 3.59 -5.53 16.03
C ASN A 201 3.31 -6.49 14.86
N PRO A 202 2.53 -7.57 15.08
CA PRO A 202 2.24 -8.55 14.03
C PRO A 202 1.49 -7.99 12.81
N THR A 203 0.58 -7.03 12.99
CA THR A 203 -0.20 -6.46 11.89
C THR A 203 0.69 -5.68 10.91
N CYS A 204 1.65 -4.91 11.41
CA CYS A 204 2.64 -4.19 10.58
C CYS A 204 3.35 -5.11 9.57
N ILE A 205 3.61 -6.36 9.96
CA ILE A 205 4.38 -7.32 9.16
C ILE A 205 3.59 -7.82 7.95
N GLN A 206 2.25 -7.78 8.00
CA GLN A 206 1.39 -8.24 6.90
C GLN A 206 1.60 -7.47 5.59
N CYS A 207 2.06 -6.21 5.66
CA CYS A 207 2.38 -5.40 4.47
C CYS A 207 3.84 -5.59 4.00
N LYS A 208 4.61 -6.49 4.60
CA LYS A 208 6.06 -6.63 4.36
C LYS A 208 6.45 -7.99 3.78
N THR A 209 5.66 -9.04 4.02
CA THR A 209 6.00 -10.40 3.64
C THR A 209 4.77 -11.23 3.30
N SER A 210 4.94 -12.19 2.41
CA SER A 210 3.93 -13.21 2.13
C SER A 210 4.15 -14.51 2.92
N ASP A 211 5.22 -14.61 3.72
CA ASP A 211 5.60 -15.84 4.45
C ASP A 211 4.56 -16.28 5.49
N LEU A 212 3.72 -15.34 5.94
CA LEU A 212 2.72 -15.56 6.99
C LEU A 212 1.36 -16.03 6.45
N ILE A 213 1.18 -16.14 5.12
CA ILE A 213 -0.12 -16.42 4.48
C ILE A 213 -0.83 -17.70 4.96
N LEU A 214 -0.08 -18.72 5.39
CA LEU A 214 -0.63 -19.98 5.94
C LEU A 214 -0.62 -20.05 7.47
N LYS A 215 -0.09 -19.01 8.13
CA LYS A 215 0.15 -18.94 9.58
C LYS A 215 -0.76 -17.92 10.27
N TRP A 216 -1.30 -16.98 9.51
CA TRP A 216 -2.17 -15.90 9.94
C TRP A 216 -3.62 -16.20 9.55
N LYS A 217 -4.53 -16.20 10.53
CA LYS A 217 -5.96 -16.33 10.26
C LYS A 217 -6.51 -15.00 9.77
N TYR A 218 -7.55 -15.01 8.94
CA TYR A 218 -8.19 -13.83 8.38
C TYR A 218 -8.45 -12.74 9.44
N LEU A 219 -8.08 -11.51 9.11
CA LEU A 219 -8.04 -10.31 9.95
C LEU A 219 -7.10 -10.39 11.16
N GLY A 220 -6.39 -11.49 11.38
CA GLY A 220 -5.55 -11.73 12.54
C GLY A 220 -6.32 -12.22 13.76
N GLU A 221 -7.41 -12.94 13.53
CA GLU A 221 -8.16 -13.64 14.57
C GLU A 221 -7.36 -14.80 15.21
N LYS A 222 -7.81 -15.25 16.38
CA LYS A 222 -7.27 -16.45 17.03
C LYS A 222 -7.50 -17.71 16.19
N GLY A 223 -6.55 -18.64 16.25
CA GLY A 223 -6.58 -19.93 15.54
C GLY A 223 -5.50 -20.11 14.47
N GLY A 224 -4.71 -19.07 14.18
CA GLY A 224 -3.45 -19.18 13.44
C GLY A 224 -2.27 -19.56 14.35
N LYS A 225 -1.08 -19.75 13.75
CA LYS A 225 0.18 -19.76 14.52
C LYS A 225 0.44 -18.38 15.12
N PHE A 226 0.05 -17.33 14.40
CA PHE A 226 0.13 -15.95 14.83
C PHE A 226 -1.19 -15.21 14.61
N ASP A 227 -1.37 -14.16 15.40
CA ASP A 227 -2.53 -13.26 15.42
C ASP A 227 -2.08 -11.85 15.83
N ARG A 228 -3.01 -10.87 15.85
CA ARG A 228 -2.68 -9.47 16.18
C ARG A 228 -2.03 -9.26 17.55
N THR A 229 -2.26 -10.16 18.49
CA THR A 229 -1.76 -10.10 19.87
C THR A 229 -0.48 -10.91 20.10
N SER A 230 0.04 -11.58 19.07
CA SER A 230 1.28 -12.38 19.18
C SER A 230 2.49 -11.52 19.51
N ASN A 231 3.48 -12.12 20.19
CA ASN A 231 4.77 -11.47 20.37
C ASN A 231 5.42 -11.25 18.99
N VAL A 232 5.62 -9.99 18.62
CA VAL A 232 6.16 -9.63 17.30
C VAL A 232 7.52 -10.28 17.03
N ASN A 233 8.38 -10.44 18.02
CA ASN A 233 9.70 -11.04 17.83
C ASN A 233 9.61 -12.52 17.44
N ASP A 234 8.58 -13.25 17.89
CA ASP A 234 8.34 -14.63 17.47
C ASP A 234 7.74 -14.71 16.06
N VAL A 235 6.90 -13.73 15.69
CA VAL A 235 6.42 -13.56 14.32
C VAL A 235 7.60 -13.30 13.38
N MET A 236 8.49 -12.39 13.76
CA MET A 236 9.64 -11.98 12.95
C MET A 236 10.55 -13.15 12.62
N LYS A 237 10.84 -14.05 13.58
CA LYS A 237 11.66 -15.27 13.35
C LYS A 237 11.13 -16.13 12.20
N ASP A 238 9.83 -16.08 11.94
CA ASP A 238 9.16 -16.80 10.87
C ASP A 238 9.15 -16.07 9.52
N VAL A 239 9.67 -14.83 9.46
CA VAL A 239 9.78 -14.00 8.26
C VAL A 239 11.17 -14.12 7.65
N HIS A 240 11.23 -14.68 6.44
CA HIS A 240 12.45 -14.98 5.72
C HIS A 240 12.58 -14.17 4.42
N ASN A 241 11.48 -13.69 3.87
CA ASN A 241 11.43 -13.01 2.58
C ASN A 241 10.59 -11.72 2.65
N PRO A 242 10.88 -10.71 1.81
CA PRO A 242 9.93 -9.62 1.55
C PRO A 242 8.67 -10.15 0.84
N VAL A 243 7.71 -9.27 0.52
CA VAL A 243 6.52 -9.65 -0.28
C VAL A 243 6.95 -10.47 -1.49
N GLY A 244 6.37 -11.66 -1.60
CA GLY A 244 6.72 -12.62 -2.63
C GLY A 244 5.90 -12.41 -3.89
N CYS A 245 6.24 -13.18 -4.93
CA CYS A 245 5.44 -13.20 -6.17
C CYS A 245 3.97 -13.57 -5.90
N ILE A 246 3.73 -14.36 -4.86
CA ILE A 246 2.40 -14.83 -4.48
C ILE A 246 1.51 -13.76 -3.85
N GLU A 247 2.05 -12.60 -3.49
CA GLU A 247 1.27 -11.47 -2.96
C GLU A 247 0.24 -10.99 -4.00
N CYS A 248 0.65 -10.95 -5.27
CA CYS A 248 -0.14 -10.41 -6.38
C CYS A 248 -0.56 -11.47 -7.42
N HIS A 249 0.05 -12.66 -7.39
CA HIS A 249 -0.22 -13.73 -8.35
C HIS A 249 -0.68 -14.99 -7.64
N ASP A 250 -1.82 -15.56 -8.03
CA ASP A 250 -2.22 -16.85 -7.49
C ASP A 250 -1.26 -17.95 -7.98
N PRO A 251 -0.59 -18.71 -7.10
CA PRO A 251 0.39 -19.70 -7.51
C PRO A 251 -0.25 -20.91 -8.21
N HIS A 252 -1.55 -21.14 -8.01
CA HIS A 252 -2.29 -22.26 -8.62
C HIS A 252 -2.95 -21.82 -9.92
N GLY A 253 -3.70 -20.73 -9.85
CA GLY A 253 -4.56 -20.26 -10.92
C GLY A 253 -3.96 -19.17 -11.80
N THR A 254 -2.78 -18.65 -11.45
CA THR A 254 -2.05 -17.59 -12.19
C THR A 254 -2.82 -16.28 -12.35
N GLN A 255 -4.02 -16.17 -11.77
CA GLN A 255 -4.78 -14.95 -11.83
C GLN A 255 -4.11 -13.85 -11.01
N PRO A 256 -4.29 -12.59 -11.41
CA PRO A 256 -4.07 -11.46 -10.52
C PRO A 256 -4.88 -11.64 -9.23
N ARG A 257 -4.27 -11.39 -8.07
CA ARG A 257 -4.94 -11.51 -6.78
C ARG A 257 -4.47 -10.48 -5.76
N VAL A 258 -5.19 -10.45 -4.64
CA VAL A 258 -4.77 -9.88 -3.36
C VAL A 258 -4.94 -10.92 -2.25
N ILE A 259 -4.07 -10.89 -1.25
CA ILE A 259 -4.11 -11.72 -0.06
C ILE A 259 -4.28 -10.90 1.23
N ARG A 260 -4.09 -9.57 1.17
CA ARG A 260 -4.24 -8.69 2.32
C ARG A 260 -5.68 -8.69 2.83
N ASP A 261 -5.89 -9.29 4.00
CA ASP A 261 -7.20 -9.48 4.62
C ASP A 261 -7.99 -8.18 4.86
N ALA A 262 -7.35 -7.12 5.37
CA ALA A 262 -8.01 -5.82 5.61
C ALA A 262 -8.47 -5.14 4.31
N LEU A 263 -7.73 -5.30 3.20
CA LEU A 263 -8.16 -4.81 1.89
C LEU A 263 -9.40 -5.57 1.41
N ILE A 264 -9.37 -6.90 1.51
CA ILE A 264 -10.51 -7.75 1.15
C ILE A 264 -11.73 -7.36 1.99
N ALA A 265 -11.57 -7.20 3.31
CA ALA A 265 -12.66 -6.80 4.20
C ALA A 265 -13.22 -5.41 3.87
N ALA A 266 -12.35 -4.45 3.55
CA ALA A 266 -12.77 -3.10 3.18
C ALA A 266 -13.55 -3.07 1.85
N ILE A 267 -13.14 -3.87 0.86
CA ILE A 267 -13.85 -4.00 -0.42
C ILE A 267 -15.17 -4.75 -0.25
N ASP A 268 -15.17 -5.86 0.50
CA ASP A 268 -16.35 -6.69 0.75
C ASP A 268 -17.45 -5.93 1.52
N LYS A 269 -17.07 -4.96 2.36
CA LYS A 269 -18.02 -4.12 3.11
C LYS A 269 -18.88 -3.24 2.19
N ASP A 270 -18.32 -2.75 1.09
CA ASP A 270 -19.06 -1.95 0.10
C ASP A 270 -18.52 -2.22 -1.33
N PRO A 271 -18.88 -3.36 -1.95
CA PRO A 271 -18.31 -3.78 -3.22
C PRO A 271 -18.70 -2.87 -4.40
N ALA A 272 -19.74 -2.05 -4.24
CA ALA A 272 -20.22 -1.14 -5.29
C ALA A 272 -19.71 0.29 -5.16
N LYS A 273 -19.26 0.72 -3.96
CA LYS A 273 -18.84 2.11 -3.69
C LYS A 273 -17.40 2.27 -3.19
N ASN A 274 -16.63 1.19 -3.12
CA ASN A 274 -15.18 1.29 -2.87
C ASN A 274 -14.46 2.00 -4.03
N ILE A 275 -13.23 2.45 -3.76
CA ILE A 275 -12.42 3.23 -4.70
C ILE A 275 -12.00 2.48 -5.98
N PHE A 276 -12.17 1.16 -6.04
CA PHE A 276 -11.83 0.36 -7.22
C PHE A 276 -13.04 0.12 -8.13
N ALA A 277 -14.26 0.31 -7.61
CA ALA A 277 -15.49 0.01 -8.31
C ALA A 277 -15.63 0.86 -9.58
N LYS A 278 -15.98 0.21 -10.69
CA LYS A 278 -16.35 0.86 -11.95
C LYS A 278 -17.79 0.50 -12.28
N ASN A 279 -18.64 1.51 -12.46
CA ASN A 279 -20.08 1.34 -12.73
C ASN A 279 -20.77 0.43 -11.70
N GLY A 280 -20.43 0.60 -10.41
CA GLY A 280 -21.02 -0.17 -9.30
C GLY A 280 -20.51 -1.60 -9.17
N LYS A 281 -19.42 -1.98 -9.86
CA LYS A 281 -18.83 -3.33 -9.78
C LYS A 281 -17.33 -3.27 -9.51
N THR A 282 -16.86 -4.13 -8.61
CA THR A 282 -15.43 -4.40 -8.40
C THR A 282 -15.12 -5.80 -8.91
N ASP A 283 -14.06 -5.92 -9.72
CA ASP A 283 -13.54 -7.21 -10.21
C ASP A 283 -12.72 -7.89 -9.10
N LEU A 284 -13.39 -8.34 -8.04
CA LEU A 284 -12.77 -9.07 -6.94
C LEU A 284 -13.68 -10.23 -6.52
N LYS A 285 -13.24 -11.45 -6.80
CA LYS A 285 -13.90 -12.68 -6.34
C LYS A 285 -13.17 -13.22 -5.12
N VAL A 286 -13.84 -13.23 -3.98
CA VAL A 286 -13.29 -13.80 -2.75
C VAL A 286 -13.33 -15.32 -2.79
N VAL A 287 -12.19 -15.93 -2.53
CA VAL A 287 -12.05 -17.39 -2.33
C VAL A 287 -11.62 -17.63 -0.89
N SER A 288 -12.41 -18.40 -0.17
CA SER A 288 -12.13 -18.81 1.20
C SER A 288 -11.49 -20.19 1.23
N PHE A 289 -10.58 -20.42 2.18
CA PHE A 289 -9.92 -21.70 2.38
C PHE A 289 -10.07 -22.14 3.83
N ARG A 290 -10.22 -23.45 4.05
CA ARG A 290 -10.28 -24.09 5.37
C ARG A 290 -11.30 -23.41 6.29
N ASP A 291 -12.56 -23.41 5.89
CA ASP A 291 -13.69 -22.88 6.68
C ASP A 291 -13.47 -21.44 7.18
N GLY A 292 -13.00 -20.55 6.30
CA GLY A 292 -12.77 -19.16 6.66
C GLY A 292 -11.43 -18.86 7.32
N PHE A 293 -10.53 -19.85 7.50
CA PHE A 293 -9.21 -19.62 8.07
C PHE A 293 -8.45 -18.50 7.34
N ARG A 294 -8.48 -18.51 6.01
CA ARG A 294 -7.91 -17.42 5.20
C ARG A 294 -8.76 -17.17 3.98
N LYS A 295 -8.63 -15.97 3.42
CA LYS A 295 -9.27 -15.56 2.17
C LYS A 295 -8.25 -14.94 1.23
N ILE A 296 -8.50 -15.06 -0.07
CA ILE A 296 -7.84 -14.25 -1.11
C ILE A 296 -8.92 -13.61 -1.96
N GLY A 297 -8.60 -12.51 -2.63
CA GLY A 297 -9.44 -11.95 -3.69
C GLY A 297 -8.76 -12.17 -5.05
N VAL A 298 -9.34 -13.00 -5.91
CA VAL A 298 -8.86 -13.19 -7.29
C VAL A 298 -9.61 -12.25 -8.23
N MET A 299 -8.90 -11.71 -9.21
CA MET A 299 -9.44 -10.79 -10.21
C MET A 299 -9.43 -11.47 -11.58
N GLU A 300 -10.42 -11.20 -12.43
CA GLU A 300 -10.41 -11.69 -13.80
C GLU A 300 -9.36 -10.96 -14.63
N LYS A 301 -9.25 -9.64 -14.43
CA LYS A 301 -8.30 -8.78 -15.11
C LYS A 301 -7.29 -8.22 -14.11
N THR A 302 -6.11 -7.87 -14.62
CA THR A 302 -5.12 -7.17 -13.80
C THR A 302 -5.69 -5.80 -13.42
N ASP A 303 -5.85 -5.59 -12.12
CA ASP A 303 -6.02 -4.27 -11.53
C ASP A 303 -4.88 -4.02 -10.54
N SER A 304 -3.80 -3.38 -11.01
CA SER A 304 -2.67 -3.08 -10.14
C SER A 304 -3.02 -2.02 -9.09
N ARG A 305 -4.16 -1.32 -9.20
CA ARG A 305 -4.65 -0.44 -8.11
C ARG A 305 -4.94 -1.29 -6.88
N MET A 306 -5.67 -2.41 -7.05
CA MET A 306 -5.94 -3.35 -5.96
C MET A 306 -4.69 -4.08 -5.49
N MET A 307 -3.80 -4.52 -6.40
CA MET A 307 -2.56 -5.20 -6.01
C MET A 307 -1.66 -4.32 -5.14
N CYS A 308 -1.47 -3.05 -5.53
CA CYS A 308 -0.65 -2.11 -4.78
C CYS A 308 -1.33 -1.67 -3.47
N ALA A 309 -2.66 -1.60 -3.44
CA ALA A 309 -3.44 -1.25 -2.26
C ALA A 309 -3.36 -2.26 -1.11
N GLN A 310 -2.71 -3.41 -1.32
CA GLN A 310 -2.40 -4.34 -0.22
C GLN A 310 -1.48 -3.70 0.83
N CYS A 311 -0.68 -2.71 0.42
CA CYS A 311 0.26 -2.01 1.30
C CYS A 311 0.17 -0.48 1.16
N HIS A 312 0.00 0.04 -0.06
CA HIS A 312 0.05 1.48 -0.38
C HIS A 312 -1.31 2.17 -0.15
N VAL A 313 -1.74 2.16 1.11
CA VAL A 313 -2.98 2.72 1.61
C VAL A 313 -2.75 3.40 2.96
N GLU A 314 -3.67 4.27 3.34
CA GLU A 314 -3.86 4.60 4.75
C GLU A 314 -4.34 3.35 5.50
N TYR A 315 -3.86 3.15 6.72
CA TYR A 315 -4.30 2.02 7.53
C TYR A 315 -4.23 2.32 9.03
N ASN A 316 -4.98 1.53 9.80
CA ASN A 316 -4.65 1.28 11.19
C ASN A 316 -4.03 -0.12 11.33
N CYS A 317 -2.80 -0.17 11.84
CA CYS A 317 -2.11 -1.40 12.19
C CYS A 317 -1.57 -1.37 13.65
N ASN A 318 -2.10 -0.48 14.48
CA ASN A 318 -1.57 -0.15 15.80
C ASN A 318 -2.69 -0.13 16.85
N PRO A 319 -2.35 -0.22 18.15
CA PRO A 319 -3.27 0.20 19.19
C PRO A 319 -3.48 1.72 19.08
N GLY A 320 -4.52 2.20 19.76
CA GLY A 320 -4.79 3.62 19.85
C GLY A 320 -5.80 3.91 20.94
N THR A 321 -6.63 4.92 20.73
CA THR A 321 -7.57 5.39 21.74
C THR A 321 -8.93 5.72 21.11
N GLN A 322 -10.01 5.48 21.84
CA GLN A 322 -11.36 5.82 21.43
C GLN A 322 -11.57 7.33 21.43
N TRP A 323 -12.20 7.84 20.39
CA TRP A 323 -12.51 9.25 20.23
C TRP A 323 -13.56 9.71 21.25
N SER A 324 -14.54 8.87 21.56
CA SER A 324 -15.71 9.19 22.38
C SER A 324 -15.43 9.28 23.87
N ASP A 325 -14.67 8.33 24.43
CA ASP A 325 -14.49 8.20 25.88
C ASP A 325 -13.03 8.07 26.33
N GLY A 326 -12.08 8.08 25.39
CA GLY A 326 -10.65 8.01 25.69
C GLY A 326 -10.16 6.63 26.14
N LYS A 327 -10.95 5.56 26.03
CA LYS A 327 -10.50 4.21 26.36
C LYS A 327 -9.47 3.66 25.36
N PRO A 328 -8.55 2.79 25.80
CA PRO A 328 -7.57 2.19 24.90
C PRO A 328 -8.22 1.23 23.90
N VAL A 329 -7.79 1.32 22.64
CA VAL A 329 -8.04 0.32 21.60
C VAL A 329 -6.81 -0.58 21.53
N THR A 330 -6.94 -1.83 21.98
CA THR A 330 -5.84 -2.80 22.02
C THR A 330 -5.85 -3.72 20.80
N PHE A 331 -4.79 -4.50 20.59
CA PHE A 331 -4.71 -5.49 19.49
C PHE A 331 -5.81 -6.56 19.50
N ALA A 332 -6.56 -6.70 20.59
CA ALA A 332 -7.76 -7.54 20.60
C ALA A 332 -8.83 -7.00 19.64
N SER A 333 -8.93 -5.67 19.47
CA SER A 333 -9.87 -5.02 18.56
C SER A 333 -9.47 -5.24 17.09
N ASP A 334 -10.48 -5.49 16.26
CA ASP A 334 -10.39 -5.52 14.80
C ASP A 334 -9.95 -4.17 14.20
N ARG A 335 -10.23 -3.05 14.89
CA ARG A 335 -9.78 -1.71 14.48
C ARG A 335 -8.26 -1.66 14.25
N THR A 336 -7.47 -2.49 14.94
CA THR A 336 -6.01 -2.56 14.82
C THR A 336 -5.50 -3.29 13.56
N ASN A 337 -6.41 -3.68 12.66
CA ASN A 337 -6.13 -4.17 11.30
C ASN A 337 -7.22 -3.66 10.34
N HIS A 338 -7.19 -2.36 10.03
CA HIS A 338 -8.27 -1.67 9.32
C HIS A 338 -7.76 -0.82 8.16
N PHE A 339 -8.38 -0.93 6.98
CA PHE A 339 -8.11 -0.07 5.81
C PHE A 339 -9.29 0.87 5.57
N PRO A 340 -9.14 2.20 5.78
CA PRO A 340 -10.21 3.16 5.54
C PRO A 340 -10.63 3.26 4.08
N LEU A 341 -9.68 3.21 3.14
CA LEU A 341 -9.89 3.50 1.72
C LEU A 341 -10.57 4.86 1.49
N LYS A 342 -10.17 5.87 2.28
CA LYS A 342 -10.68 7.24 2.26
C LYS A 342 -9.58 8.24 1.92
N ASN A 343 -9.89 9.22 1.09
CA ASN A 343 -8.96 10.30 0.76
C ASN A 343 -8.88 11.33 1.91
N ALA A 344 -7.96 12.28 1.76
CA ALA A 344 -7.68 13.34 2.72
C ALA A 344 -8.90 14.15 3.21
N LYS A 345 -9.95 14.29 2.40
CA LYS A 345 -11.16 15.05 2.78
C LYS A 345 -12.09 14.27 3.70
N GLU A 346 -12.06 12.94 3.61
CA GLU A 346 -12.99 12.05 4.31
C GLU A 346 -12.37 11.39 5.54
N ILE A 347 -11.03 11.30 5.58
CA ILE A 347 -10.33 10.41 6.53
C ILE A 347 -10.52 10.81 8.00
N LEU A 348 -10.56 12.10 8.33
CA LEU A 348 -10.84 12.55 9.71
C LEU A 348 -12.25 12.14 10.17
N ALA A 349 -13.25 12.32 9.30
CA ALA A 349 -14.62 11.92 9.60
C ALA A 349 -14.74 10.41 9.75
N HIS A 350 -14.04 9.65 8.89
CA HIS A 350 -13.99 8.20 8.97
C HIS A 350 -13.44 7.71 10.31
N TYR A 351 -12.30 8.24 10.78
CA TYR A 351 -11.70 7.81 12.04
C TYR A 351 -12.51 8.25 13.27
N LYS A 352 -13.18 9.41 13.21
CA LYS A 352 -14.19 9.79 14.21
C LYS A 352 -15.33 8.78 14.28
N GLN A 353 -15.85 8.35 13.12
CA GLN A 353 -16.90 7.33 13.05
C GLN A 353 -16.42 5.94 13.48
N LEU A 354 -15.17 5.58 13.16
CA LEU A 354 -14.52 4.38 13.66
C LEU A 354 -14.24 4.45 15.17
N ASP A 355 -14.38 5.63 15.75
CA ASP A 355 -14.10 5.92 17.15
C ASP A 355 -12.64 5.57 17.49
N PHE A 356 -11.70 6.15 16.75
CA PHE A 356 -10.28 5.87 16.88
C PHE A 356 -9.41 7.10 16.61
N PHE A 357 -8.35 7.27 17.40
CA PHE A 357 -7.20 8.10 17.09
C PHE A 357 -5.91 7.44 17.61
N ASP A 358 -4.76 7.74 16.99
CA ASP A 358 -3.49 7.08 17.29
C ASP A 358 -2.82 7.65 18.55
N PHE A 359 -2.71 8.98 18.64
CA PHE A 359 -1.98 9.63 19.72
C PHE A 359 -2.55 11.01 20.07
N LYS A 360 -2.23 11.49 21.28
CA LYS A 360 -2.42 12.89 21.63
C LYS A 360 -1.13 13.64 21.33
N HIS A 361 -1.23 14.77 20.64
CA HIS A 361 -0.07 15.63 20.43
C HIS A 361 0.49 16.11 21.78
N ALA A 362 1.80 15.93 22.00
CA ALA A 362 2.42 16.15 23.32
C ALA A 362 2.24 17.57 23.88
N ILE A 363 2.24 18.59 23.02
CA ILE A 363 2.05 20.00 23.42
C ILE A 363 0.57 20.37 23.54
N THR A 364 -0.20 20.19 22.46
CA THR A 364 -1.57 20.70 22.40
C THR A 364 -2.61 19.78 23.04
N GLY A 365 -2.33 18.48 23.17
CA GLY A 365 -3.30 17.46 23.58
C GLY A 365 -4.37 17.12 22.53
N ALA A 366 -4.28 17.65 21.31
CA ALA A 366 -5.18 17.31 20.21
C ALA A 366 -5.12 15.81 19.88
N ARG A 367 -6.25 15.21 19.49
CA ARG A 367 -6.35 13.79 19.12
C ARG A 367 -5.98 13.62 17.65
N LEU A 368 -4.80 13.06 17.39
CA LEU A 368 -4.25 12.98 16.06
C LEU A 368 -4.30 11.55 15.52
N ILE A 369 -4.56 11.46 14.22
CA ILE A 369 -4.47 10.24 13.43
C ILE A 369 -3.08 10.24 12.79
N LYS A 370 -2.35 9.13 12.90
CA LYS A 370 -1.07 8.98 12.22
C LYS A 370 -1.34 8.43 10.82
N LEU A 371 -1.09 9.23 9.78
CA LEU A 371 -1.31 8.78 8.41
C LEU A 371 -0.11 8.04 7.82
N GLN A 372 -0.34 7.03 6.99
CA GLN A 372 0.68 6.25 6.29
C GLN A 372 0.35 6.09 4.82
N HIS A 373 1.26 6.55 3.95
CA HIS A 373 1.35 6.28 2.50
C HIS A 373 0.02 5.98 1.77
N PRO A 374 -0.95 6.92 1.75
CA PRO A 374 -2.28 6.74 1.16
C PRO A 374 -2.28 6.90 -0.36
N GLU A 375 -1.36 6.22 -1.07
CA GLU A 375 -1.20 6.41 -2.52
C GLU A 375 -2.46 5.99 -3.28
N THR A 376 -3.09 4.88 -2.90
CA THR A 376 -4.25 4.35 -3.65
C THR A 376 -5.45 5.27 -3.52
N GLU A 377 -5.75 5.74 -2.31
CA GLU A 377 -6.85 6.67 -2.02
C GLU A 377 -6.62 8.03 -2.66
N THR A 378 -5.35 8.44 -2.77
CA THR A 378 -4.96 9.66 -3.47
C THR A 378 -5.15 9.53 -4.98
N TYR A 379 -4.71 8.40 -5.55
CA TYR A 379 -4.79 8.11 -6.97
C TYR A 379 -6.24 8.00 -7.46
N ALA A 380 -7.13 7.45 -6.62
CA ALA A 380 -8.54 7.30 -6.92
C ALA A 380 -9.20 8.64 -7.31
N GLY A 381 -9.89 8.65 -8.45
CA GLY A 381 -10.56 9.85 -8.99
C GLY A 381 -9.63 10.89 -9.63
N SER A 382 -8.32 10.63 -9.69
CA SER A 382 -7.36 11.44 -10.45
C SER A 382 -7.63 11.40 -11.96
N VAL A 383 -6.96 12.28 -12.72
CA VAL A 383 -7.06 12.29 -14.20
C VAL A 383 -6.59 10.94 -14.77
N HIS A 384 -5.52 10.36 -14.23
CA HIS A 384 -4.99 9.07 -14.69
C HIS A 384 -5.90 7.90 -14.35
N ASP A 385 -6.47 7.87 -13.13
CA ASP A 385 -7.43 6.83 -12.75
C ASP A 385 -8.70 6.88 -13.60
N LYS A 386 -9.23 8.09 -13.82
CA LYS A 386 -10.39 8.31 -14.73
C LYS A 386 -10.10 7.89 -16.16
N ALA A 387 -8.86 8.05 -16.62
CA ALA A 387 -8.41 7.58 -17.93
C ALA A 387 -8.14 6.06 -17.97
N GLY A 388 -8.30 5.34 -16.85
CA GLY A 388 -8.09 3.90 -16.76
C GLY A 388 -6.62 3.46 -16.70
N VAL A 389 -5.70 4.40 -16.44
CA VAL A 389 -4.31 4.07 -16.14
C VAL A 389 -4.26 3.32 -14.80
N GLN A 390 -3.25 2.49 -14.61
CA GLN A 390 -3.00 1.75 -13.39
C GLN A 390 -1.55 1.91 -12.94
N CYS A 391 -1.30 1.67 -11.65
CA CYS A 391 0.01 1.83 -11.00
C CYS A 391 1.17 1.19 -11.79
N HIS A 392 0.98 -0.05 -12.27
CA HIS A 392 2.02 -0.81 -12.96
C HIS A 392 2.48 -0.17 -14.28
N GLN A 393 1.64 0.64 -14.94
CA GLN A 393 2.02 1.31 -16.18
C GLN A 393 3.08 2.39 -15.96
N CYS A 394 3.10 3.01 -14.77
CA CYS A 394 4.10 3.99 -14.39
C CYS A 394 5.25 3.38 -13.59
N HIS A 395 4.96 2.46 -12.67
CA HIS A 395 5.94 1.96 -11.70
C HIS A 395 6.52 0.60 -12.04
N MET A 396 5.93 -0.13 -12.98
CA MET A 396 6.37 -1.45 -13.44
C MET A 396 6.32 -1.56 -14.97
N PRO A 397 6.90 -0.59 -15.71
CA PRO A 397 6.75 -0.54 -17.16
C PRO A 397 7.35 -1.78 -17.85
N LYS A 398 6.94 -2.00 -19.10
CA LYS A 398 7.46 -3.09 -19.94
C LYS A 398 8.90 -2.80 -20.37
N LEU A 399 9.83 -3.70 -20.05
CA LEU A 399 11.23 -3.69 -20.47
C LEU A 399 11.53 -4.87 -21.39
N LYS A 400 12.67 -4.84 -22.09
CA LYS A 400 13.17 -5.98 -22.87
C LYS A 400 14.16 -6.79 -22.01
N GLY A 401 13.96 -8.10 -21.94
CA GLY A 401 14.88 -9.04 -21.30
C GLY A 401 16.15 -9.23 -22.14
N LYS A 402 17.15 -9.93 -21.55
CA LYS A 402 18.38 -10.31 -22.27
C LYS A 402 18.11 -11.22 -23.48
N ASP A 403 16.99 -11.95 -23.45
CA ASP A 403 16.48 -12.78 -24.53
C ASP A 403 15.67 -12.00 -25.58
N GLY A 404 15.62 -10.66 -25.48
CA GLY A 404 14.88 -9.77 -26.36
C GLY A 404 13.37 -9.74 -26.11
N LYS A 405 12.84 -10.59 -25.22
CA LYS A 405 11.39 -10.69 -24.97
C LYS A 405 10.92 -9.59 -24.00
N PRO A 406 9.75 -8.99 -24.23
CA PRO A 406 9.21 -8.01 -23.31
C PRO A 406 8.74 -8.66 -22.00
N TYR A 407 9.03 -8.02 -20.87
CA TYR A 407 8.52 -8.39 -19.55
C TYR A 407 8.16 -7.11 -18.77
N SER A 408 7.26 -7.21 -17.78
CA SER A 408 7.01 -6.09 -16.87
C SER A 408 8.07 -6.11 -15.77
N THR A 409 8.80 -5.02 -15.56
CA THR A 409 9.74 -4.95 -14.45
C THR A 409 9.01 -5.12 -13.12
N HIS A 410 9.57 -5.91 -12.22
CA HIS A 410 9.05 -6.08 -10.85
C HIS A 410 9.89 -5.35 -9.82
N GLY A 411 11.01 -4.73 -10.22
CA GLY A 411 11.66 -3.70 -9.44
C GLY A 411 10.85 -2.42 -9.61
N VAL A 412 9.95 -2.13 -8.66
CA VAL A 412 9.10 -0.93 -8.67
C VAL A 412 9.97 0.31 -8.80
N VAL A 413 9.76 1.10 -9.86
CA VAL A 413 10.61 2.23 -10.22
C VAL A 413 9.99 3.57 -9.87
N LYS A 414 10.85 4.58 -9.75
CA LYS A 414 10.43 5.98 -9.83
C LYS A 414 10.19 6.31 -11.31
N PRO A 415 8.96 6.64 -11.74
CA PRO A 415 8.63 6.82 -13.16
C PRO A 415 9.41 7.97 -13.80
N ILE A 416 9.83 8.96 -13.03
CA ILE A 416 10.68 10.06 -13.52
C ILE A 416 12.03 9.55 -14.07
N ASN A 417 12.57 8.46 -13.51
CA ASN A 417 13.82 7.84 -13.94
C ASN A 417 13.62 6.90 -15.14
N MET A 418 12.37 6.54 -15.46
CA MET A 418 11.98 5.70 -16.59
C MET A 418 10.89 6.38 -17.42
N ALA A 419 10.98 7.69 -17.60
CA ALA A 419 9.90 8.49 -18.18
C ALA A 419 9.59 8.09 -19.63
N LYS A 420 10.59 7.57 -20.36
CA LYS A 420 10.38 7.02 -21.71
C LYS A 420 9.41 5.85 -21.69
N GLU A 421 9.65 4.88 -20.81
CA GLU A 421 8.84 3.66 -20.71
C GLU A 421 7.50 3.91 -19.99
N SER A 422 7.50 4.82 -19.02
CA SER A 422 6.39 5.08 -18.10
C SER A 422 5.40 6.13 -18.60
N CYS A 423 5.88 7.15 -19.32
CA CYS A 423 5.08 8.32 -19.70
C CYS A 423 4.91 8.42 -21.22
N ILE A 424 6.00 8.31 -21.98
CA ILE A 424 5.98 8.54 -23.44
C ILE A 424 5.26 7.43 -24.20
N SER A 425 5.06 6.26 -23.58
CA SER A 425 4.21 5.19 -24.10
C SER A 425 2.76 5.64 -24.36
N CYS A 426 2.25 6.59 -23.57
CA CYS A 426 0.92 7.21 -23.75
C CYS A 426 1.01 8.65 -24.30
N HIS A 427 1.98 9.44 -23.84
CA HIS A 427 2.16 10.84 -24.22
C HIS A 427 3.11 10.99 -25.42
N LYS A 428 2.70 10.45 -26.59
CA LYS A 428 3.54 10.36 -27.79
C LYS A 428 3.97 11.71 -28.36
N ASP A 429 3.16 12.75 -28.15
CA ASP A 429 3.44 14.12 -28.62
C ASP A 429 4.26 14.94 -27.61
N SER A 430 4.80 14.29 -26.56
CA SER A 430 5.66 14.90 -25.55
C SER A 430 7.08 14.33 -25.63
N SER A 431 8.04 15.05 -25.03
CA SER A 431 9.40 14.54 -24.83
C SER A 431 9.59 14.03 -23.39
N VAL A 432 10.66 13.25 -23.18
CA VAL A 432 11.09 12.77 -21.86
C VAL A 432 11.37 13.95 -20.93
N GLU A 433 12.05 14.97 -21.44
CA GLU A 433 12.43 16.18 -20.72
C GLU A 433 11.19 16.97 -20.29
N LYS A 434 10.22 17.13 -21.19
CA LYS A 434 8.94 17.78 -20.88
C LYS A 434 8.14 17.01 -19.82
N ALA A 435 8.11 15.68 -19.90
CA ALA A 435 7.44 14.85 -18.89
C ALA A 435 8.10 15.00 -17.51
N LYS A 436 9.43 14.95 -17.44
CA LYS A 436 10.20 15.18 -16.20
C LYS A 436 9.92 16.58 -15.64
N TRP A 437 9.96 17.60 -16.48
CA TRP A 437 9.67 18.99 -16.11
C TRP A 437 8.27 19.14 -15.49
N GLN A 438 7.25 18.50 -16.07
CA GLN A 438 5.88 18.54 -15.55
C GLN A 438 5.75 17.81 -14.21
N ILE A 439 6.39 16.64 -14.07
CA ILE A 439 6.45 15.91 -12.80
C ILE A 439 7.07 16.81 -11.73
N ASP A 440 8.26 17.36 -11.96
CA ASP A 440 8.95 18.19 -10.98
C ASP A 440 8.21 19.49 -10.68
N THR A 441 7.54 20.09 -11.67
CA THR A 441 6.67 21.27 -11.44
C THR A 441 5.59 20.99 -10.40
N ILE A 442 4.89 19.85 -10.53
CA ILE A 442 3.85 19.43 -9.58
C ILE A 442 4.46 19.16 -8.21
N ARG A 443 5.53 18.36 -8.17
CA ARG A 443 6.19 17.98 -6.90
C ARG A 443 6.72 19.20 -6.15
N ASN A 444 7.34 20.14 -6.85
CA ASN A 444 7.87 21.37 -6.26
C ASN A 444 6.76 22.27 -5.72
N TYR A 445 5.66 22.42 -6.47
CA TYR A 445 4.50 23.17 -5.99
C TYR A 445 3.91 22.55 -4.72
N THR A 446 3.66 21.24 -4.72
CA THR A 446 3.11 20.51 -3.57
C THR A 446 4.03 20.59 -2.37
N LYS A 447 5.35 20.37 -2.55
CA LYS A 447 6.34 20.53 -1.48
C LYS A 447 6.29 21.93 -0.87
N GLY A 448 6.23 22.97 -1.70
CA GLY A 448 6.08 24.34 -1.22
C GLY A 448 4.81 24.55 -0.38
N LYS A 449 3.70 23.88 -0.73
CA LYS A 449 2.47 23.91 0.07
C LYS A 449 2.58 23.09 1.35
N MET A 450 3.25 21.93 1.34
CA MET A 450 3.57 21.17 2.55
C MET A 450 4.41 22.01 3.53
N ARG A 451 5.46 22.72 3.06
CA ARG A 451 6.27 23.62 3.91
C ARG A 451 5.40 24.71 4.56
N LYS A 452 4.47 25.32 3.79
CA LYS A 452 3.57 26.36 4.32
C LYS A 452 2.56 25.81 5.31
N ALA A 453 2.04 24.61 5.08
CA ALA A 453 1.16 23.94 6.04
C ALA A 453 1.91 23.66 7.35
N GLU A 454 3.15 23.16 7.27
CA GLU A 454 3.99 22.94 8.45
C GLU A 454 4.26 24.20 9.23
N TYR A 455 4.62 25.29 8.53
CA TYR A 455 4.82 26.59 9.17
C TYR A 455 3.59 27.01 9.99
N TRP A 456 2.40 27.01 9.38
CA TRP A 456 1.19 27.45 10.08
C TRP A 456 0.75 26.49 11.16
N LEU A 457 0.93 25.18 10.98
CA LEU A 457 0.64 24.19 12.01
C LEU A 457 1.61 24.31 13.20
N GLY A 458 2.88 24.58 12.92
CA GLY A 458 3.87 24.92 13.94
C GLY A 458 3.51 26.19 14.72
N GLN A 459 3.04 27.24 14.02
CA GLN A 459 2.53 28.45 14.67
C GLN A 459 1.33 28.14 15.57
N LEU A 460 0.38 27.32 15.11
CA LEU A 460 -0.76 26.89 15.93
C LEU A 460 -0.29 26.23 17.23
N ILE A 461 0.67 25.30 17.14
CA ILE A 461 1.21 24.57 18.30
C ILE A 461 1.90 25.54 19.27
N ASP A 462 2.71 26.46 18.77
CA ASP A 462 3.44 27.43 19.60
C ASP A 462 2.49 28.43 20.27
N THR A 463 1.51 28.97 19.53
CA THR A 463 0.48 29.85 20.09
C THR A 463 -0.36 29.13 21.13
N TYR A 464 -0.66 27.84 20.91
CA TYR A 464 -1.41 27.04 21.88
C TYR A 464 -0.67 26.93 23.21
N LEU A 465 0.65 26.69 23.18
CA LEU A 465 1.47 26.61 24.38
C LEU A 465 1.45 27.93 25.17
N VAL A 466 1.58 29.07 24.46
CA VAL A 466 1.51 30.41 25.08
C VAL A 466 0.14 30.65 25.70
N ALA A 467 -0.94 30.43 24.95
CA ALA A 467 -2.32 30.59 25.43
C ALA A 467 -2.61 29.71 26.65
N SER A 468 -2.16 28.46 26.65
CA SER A 468 -2.34 27.56 27.78
C SER A 468 -1.61 28.04 29.04
N ARG A 469 -0.42 28.63 28.90
CA ARG A 469 0.34 29.19 30.04
C ARG A 469 -0.26 30.49 30.56
N ALA A 470 -0.88 31.27 29.69
CA ALA A 470 -1.61 32.50 30.03
C ALA A 470 -3.02 32.23 30.64
N GLY A 471 -3.37 30.97 30.89
CA GLY A 471 -4.66 30.63 31.53
C GLY A 471 -5.88 30.83 30.64
N VAL A 472 -5.72 30.82 29.31
CA VAL A 472 -6.87 30.86 28.38
C VAL A 472 -7.84 29.72 28.70
N ALA A 473 -9.15 30.03 28.70
CA ALA A 473 -10.20 29.12 29.14
C ALA A 473 -10.16 27.77 28.38
N PRO A 474 -10.38 26.63 29.08
CA PRO A 474 -10.32 25.30 28.47
C PRO A 474 -11.19 25.14 27.21
N ALA A 475 -12.40 25.71 27.21
CA ALA A 475 -13.30 25.65 26.05
C ALA A 475 -12.71 26.30 24.78
N VAL A 476 -11.90 27.36 24.92
CA VAL A 476 -11.22 28.01 23.79
C VAL A 476 -10.03 27.17 23.32
N LEU A 477 -9.29 26.60 24.26
CA LEU A 477 -8.22 25.65 23.94
C LEU A 477 -8.76 24.43 23.20
N ASP A 478 -9.95 23.93 23.56
CA ASP A 478 -10.60 22.82 22.86
C ASP A 478 -11.00 23.17 21.41
N GLN A 479 -11.44 24.40 21.15
CA GLN A 479 -11.69 24.86 19.79
C GLN A 479 -10.40 24.90 18.96
N ALA A 480 -9.29 25.35 19.55
CA ALA A 480 -7.98 25.35 18.89
C ALA A 480 -7.46 23.91 18.66
N ARG A 481 -7.67 22.99 19.61
CA ARG A 481 -7.38 21.55 19.42
C ARG A 481 -8.15 20.98 18.24
N ALA A 482 -9.45 21.26 18.13
CA ALA A 482 -10.25 20.79 16.99
C ALA A 482 -9.70 21.29 15.64
N LYS A 483 -9.16 22.52 15.60
CA LYS A 483 -8.46 23.04 14.42
C LYS A 483 -7.11 22.37 14.16
N HIS A 484 -6.40 21.95 15.21
CA HIS A 484 -5.21 21.10 15.06
C HIS A 484 -5.58 19.75 14.44
N GLU A 485 -6.61 19.06 14.95
CA GLU A 485 -7.06 17.77 14.42
C GLU A 485 -7.38 17.84 12.91
N GLU A 486 -8.07 18.91 12.48
CA GLU A 486 -8.37 19.20 11.08
C GLU A 486 -7.11 19.50 10.26
N ALA A 487 -6.28 20.42 10.74
CA ALA A 487 -5.09 20.86 10.01
C ALA A 487 -4.06 19.74 9.85
N HIS A 488 -3.90 18.89 10.88
CA HIS A 488 -2.98 17.77 10.91
C HIS A 488 -3.28 16.78 9.80
N VAL A 489 -4.51 16.26 9.74
CA VAL A 489 -4.91 15.28 8.73
C VAL A 489 -4.71 15.81 7.31
N LEU A 490 -5.08 17.08 7.08
CA LEU A 490 -4.98 17.71 5.77
C LEU A 490 -3.52 18.00 5.34
N TRP A 491 -2.58 18.01 6.28
CA TRP A 491 -1.14 18.15 6.02
C TRP A 491 -0.42 16.79 5.96
N GLU A 492 -0.52 16.00 7.02
CA GLU A 492 0.25 14.77 7.19
C GLU A 492 -0.06 13.76 6.08
N TYR A 493 -1.28 13.80 5.54
CA TYR A 493 -1.66 12.97 4.40
C TYR A 493 -0.66 13.08 3.25
N TRP A 494 -0.12 14.28 2.99
CA TRP A 494 0.81 14.55 1.88
C TRP A 494 2.27 14.34 2.23
N THR A 495 2.65 14.44 3.51
CA THR A 495 3.99 14.03 3.92
C THR A 495 4.08 12.50 3.99
N ALA A 496 2.97 11.81 4.28
CA ALA A 496 2.81 10.37 4.24
C ALA A 496 2.77 9.82 2.80
N GLU A 497 2.03 10.46 1.90
CA GLU A 497 1.86 10.06 0.49
C GLU A 497 3.12 10.32 -0.35
N ASN A 498 3.58 9.33 -1.11
CA ASN A 498 4.93 9.30 -1.68
C ASN A 498 5.12 10.03 -3.02
N SER A 499 4.05 10.50 -3.68
CA SER A 499 4.16 11.12 -5.01
C SER A 499 4.48 12.62 -5.00
N ASP A 500 4.51 13.23 -3.81
CA ASP A 500 4.54 14.69 -3.64
C ASP A 500 3.37 15.34 -4.41
N GLY A 501 2.19 14.72 -4.36
CA GLY A 501 0.96 15.20 -5.02
C GLY A 501 0.84 14.86 -6.50
N PHE A 502 1.83 14.22 -7.14
CA PHE A 502 1.73 13.84 -8.56
C PHE A 502 0.56 12.90 -8.87
N HIS A 503 0.20 12.01 -7.94
CA HIS A 503 -0.95 11.13 -8.12
C HIS A 503 -2.28 11.89 -8.21
N ASN A 504 -2.42 13.03 -7.52
CA ASN A 504 -3.62 13.87 -7.59
C ASN A 504 -3.32 15.34 -7.20
N PRO A 505 -2.82 16.16 -8.14
CA PRO A 505 -2.30 17.49 -7.83
C PRO A 505 -3.37 18.46 -7.33
N SER A 506 -4.59 18.33 -7.84
CA SER A 506 -5.73 19.17 -7.44
C SER A 506 -6.15 18.88 -6.00
N LEU A 507 -6.28 17.59 -5.65
CA LEU A 507 -6.58 17.18 -4.28
C LEU A 507 -5.49 17.67 -3.32
N ALA A 508 -4.20 17.49 -3.68
CA ALA A 508 -3.06 17.97 -2.91
C ALA A 508 -3.14 19.46 -2.61
N ARG A 509 -3.35 20.26 -3.66
CA ARG A 509 -3.49 21.71 -3.53
C ARG A 509 -4.62 22.08 -2.60
N GLU A 510 -5.81 21.52 -2.82
CA GLU A 510 -7.02 21.85 -2.07
C GLU A 510 -6.85 21.55 -0.58
N THR A 511 -6.44 20.33 -0.23
CA THR A 511 -6.35 19.93 1.17
C THR A 511 -5.17 20.58 1.89
N LEU A 512 -4.03 20.81 1.22
CA LEU A 512 -2.93 21.56 1.85
C LEU A 512 -3.32 23.03 2.12
N THR A 513 -4.11 23.65 1.25
CA THR A 513 -4.68 24.97 1.54
C THR A 513 -5.71 24.93 2.68
N GLY A 514 -6.48 23.84 2.79
CA GLY A 514 -7.37 23.58 3.93
C GLY A 514 -6.61 23.47 5.25
N SER A 515 -5.49 22.73 5.26
CA SER A 515 -4.60 22.64 6.43
C SER A 515 -4.11 24.01 6.87
N ILE A 516 -3.61 24.83 5.94
CA ILE A 516 -3.17 26.20 6.22
C ILE A 516 -4.31 27.05 6.80
N ALA A 517 -5.52 26.94 6.23
CA ALA A 517 -6.67 27.70 6.70
C ALA A 517 -7.11 27.28 8.11
N ALA A 518 -7.17 25.97 8.39
CA ALA A 518 -7.49 25.43 9.71
C ALA A 518 -6.47 25.87 10.76
N SER A 519 -5.17 25.79 10.45
CA SER A 519 -4.09 26.27 11.33
C SER A 519 -4.22 27.76 11.63
N LYS A 520 -4.44 28.61 10.60
CA LYS A 520 -4.66 30.05 10.79
C LYS A 520 -5.88 30.36 11.64
N ALA A 521 -6.97 29.60 11.45
CA ALA A 521 -8.18 29.77 12.26
C ALA A 521 -7.90 29.46 13.73
N GLY A 522 -7.18 28.38 14.03
CA GLY A 522 -6.79 28.05 15.40
C GLY A 522 -5.83 29.08 16.01
N VAL A 523 -4.85 29.58 15.26
CA VAL A 523 -3.97 30.69 15.70
C VAL A 523 -4.79 31.93 16.03
N LYS A 524 -5.77 32.28 15.18
CA LYS A 524 -6.64 33.43 15.42
C LYS A 524 -7.45 33.27 16.71
N ILE A 525 -8.09 32.11 16.91
CA ILE A 525 -8.86 31.79 18.13
C ILE A 525 -8.01 32.04 19.38
N LEU A 526 -6.77 31.57 19.38
CA LEU A 526 -5.86 31.69 20.52
C LEU A 526 -5.38 33.13 20.74
N ASN A 527 -5.01 33.84 19.67
CA ASN A 527 -4.56 35.23 19.75
C ASN A 527 -5.67 36.18 20.22
N ASP A 528 -6.90 36.00 19.73
CA ASP A 528 -8.05 36.78 20.18
C ASP A 528 -8.27 36.59 21.69
N ALA A 529 -8.16 35.35 22.19
CA ALA A 529 -8.32 35.03 23.60
C ALA A 529 -7.19 35.59 24.47
N LEU A 530 -5.94 35.53 23.99
CA LEU A 530 -4.78 36.14 24.65
C LEU A 530 -4.95 37.67 24.78
N ALA A 531 -5.44 38.35 23.74
CA ALA A 531 -5.69 39.78 23.80
C ALA A 531 -6.75 40.16 24.86
N VAL A 532 -7.75 39.31 25.08
CA VAL A 532 -8.75 39.50 26.14
C VAL A 532 -8.16 39.22 27.52
N ALA A 533 -7.33 38.18 27.66
CA ALA A 533 -6.67 37.85 28.93
C ALA A 533 -5.74 38.99 29.39
N ASN A 534 -4.90 39.50 28.48
CA ASN A 534 -3.95 40.57 28.80
C ASN A 534 -4.63 41.89 29.18
N LYS A 535 -5.81 42.19 28.61
CA LYS A 535 -6.60 43.38 29.00
C LYS A 535 -7.22 43.29 30.39
N LYS A 536 -7.38 42.09 30.96
CA LYS A 536 -7.87 41.91 32.34
C LYS A 536 -6.78 42.10 33.39
N GLU A 537 -5.51 41.98 33.00
CA GLU A 537 -4.34 42.16 33.87
C GLU A 537 -3.84 43.61 33.93
N GLU A 538 -4.29 44.51 33.05
CA GLU A 538 -4.02 45.93 33.20
C GLU A 538 -4.75 46.47 34.44
N PRO A 539 -4.03 46.99 35.45
CA PRO A 539 -4.67 47.58 36.61
C PRO A 539 -5.53 48.76 36.13
N LYS A 540 -6.79 48.79 36.56
CA LYS A 540 -7.63 49.99 36.43
C LYS A 540 -6.87 51.12 37.13
N LYS A 541 -6.28 52.02 36.35
CA LYS A 541 -5.63 53.23 36.85
C LYS A 541 -6.62 54.12 37.58
#